data_AF-X1B2H2-F1
#
_entry.id   AF-X1B2H2-F1
#
_cell.length_a   1.000
_cell.length_b   1.000
_cell.length_c   1.000
_cell.angle_alpha   90.00
_cell.angle_beta   90.00
_cell.angle_gamma   90.00
#
_symmetry.space_group_name_H-M   'P 1'
#
loop_
_entity.id
_entity.type
_entity.pdbx_description
1 polymer ?
#
loop_
_entity_poly.entity_id
_entity_poly.type
_entity_poly.pdbx_seq_one_letter_code
_entity_poly.pdbx_strand_id
1 'polypeptide(L)'
;SGMGDDVQIIKAGIMEIGDIFVINKADKEGYERLATEIEMMLDLNQNKRWRPPVLKTIATDNVGIKELLKEINRHIEYLKESGELEQRRRESVKKEMFDLIQEQWKEILSTFIDNGFLNKIVTKIVKREEDPYTAVEKLSNILVHSYTQGGVKNG
;
A
#
# COMPACT_ATOMS: atom_id res chain seq x y z
N SER A 1 -8.70 28.48 6.95
CA SER A 1 -8.36 27.40 7.89
C SER A 1 -8.04 26.08 7.20
N GLY A 2 -7.42 26.05 6.01
CA GLY A 2 -7.15 24.81 5.25
C GLY A 2 -5.70 24.31 5.29
N MET A 3 -4.72 25.22 5.38
CA MET A 3 -3.29 24.83 5.37
C MET A 3 -2.86 23.98 6.58
N GLY A 4 -3.51 24.13 7.73
CA GLY A 4 -3.17 23.36 8.93
C GLY A 4 -3.52 21.87 8.81
N ASP A 5 -4.61 21.57 8.12
CA ASP A 5 -5.10 20.21 7.92
C ASP A 5 -4.31 19.51 6.81
N ASP A 6 -4.03 20.21 5.70
CA ASP A 6 -3.22 19.68 4.59
C ASP A 6 -1.80 19.29 5.03
N VAL A 7 -1.17 20.13 5.86
CA VAL A 7 0.18 19.86 6.41
C VAL A 7 0.16 18.70 7.41
N GLN A 8 -0.92 18.53 8.18
CA GLN A 8 -1.06 17.38 9.08
C GLN A 8 -1.29 16.06 8.32
N ILE A 9 -2.06 16.08 7.23
CA ILE A 9 -2.27 14.92 6.35
C ILE A 9 -0.93 14.49 5.71
N ILE A 10 -0.11 15.44 5.26
CA ILE A 10 1.22 15.18 4.74
C ILE A 10 2.12 14.53 5.81
N LYS A 11 2.04 15.03 7.05
CA LYS A 11 2.84 14.55 8.19
C LYS A 11 2.49 13.12 8.61
N ALA A 12 1.24 12.68 8.49
CA ALA A 12 0.76 11.41 9.06
C ALA A 12 1.02 10.15 8.20
N GLY A 13 1.69 10.25 7.04
CA GLY A 13 2.04 9.03 6.30
C GLY A 13 2.81 9.22 5.00
N ILE A 14 2.67 10.36 4.32
CA ILE A 14 3.34 10.59 3.03
C ILE A 14 4.82 10.93 3.22
N MET A 15 5.14 11.69 4.28
CA MET A 15 6.52 12.05 4.63
C MET A 15 7.41 10.85 4.98
N GLU A 16 6.82 9.80 5.55
CA GLU A 16 7.56 8.62 6.02
C GLU A 16 7.92 7.65 4.89
N ILE A 17 7.24 7.73 3.74
CA ILE A 17 7.41 6.79 2.62
C ILE A 17 8.05 7.42 1.38
N GLY A 18 8.09 8.75 1.29
CA GLY A 18 8.65 9.43 0.12
C GLY A 18 10.16 9.20 -0.04
N ASP A 19 10.56 8.77 -1.24
CA ASP A 19 11.97 8.67 -1.65
C ASP A 19 12.47 9.96 -2.33
N ILE A 20 11.55 10.75 -2.92
CA ILE A 20 11.78 12.06 -3.56
C ILE A 20 10.51 12.90 -3.36
N PHE A 21 10.66 14.18 -2.98
CA PHE A 21 9.55 15.13 -2.88
C PHE A 21 9.59 16.11 -4.04
N VAL A 22 8.45 16.32 -4.70
CA VAL A 22 8.35 17.24 -5.85
C VAL A 22 7.22 18.24 -5.59
N ILE A 23 7.58 19.51 -5.51
CA ILE A 23 6.66 20.63 -5.41
C ILE A 23 6.42 21.16 -6.81
N ASN A 24 5.29 20.78 -7.40
CA ASN A 24 4.89 21.25 -8.71
C ASN A 24 4.17 22.61 -8.65
N LYS A 25 4.15 23.34 -9.77
CA LYS A 25 3.66 24.72 -9.87
C LYS A 25 4.47 25.69 -9.00
N ALA A 26 5.79 25.53 -9.02
CA ALA A 26 6.74 26.39 -8.31
C ALA A 26 6.79 27.84 -8.84
N ASP A 27 5.90 28.21 -9.76
CA ASP A 27 5.60 29.57 -10.19
C ASP A 27 4.51 30.25 -9.33
N LYS A 28 3.80 29.50 -8.47
CA LYS A 28 2.69 30.00 -7.64
C LYS A 28 3.15 30.43 -6.26
N GLU A 29 2.49 31.43 -5.70
CA GLU A 29 2.77 31.86 -4.32
C GLU A 29 2.63 30.72 -3.31
N GLY A 30 3.48 30.74 -2.28
CA GLY A 30 3.45 29.78 -1.18
C GLY A 30 4.32 28.53 -1.36
N TYR A 31 4.85 28.26 -2.56
CA TYR A 31 5.69 27.08 -2.79
C TYR A 31 6.99 27.07 -1.97
N GLU A 32 7.61 28.24 -1.76
CA GLU A 32 8.84 28.37 -0.95
C GLU A 32 8.60 28.03 0.53
N ARG A 33 7.45 28.43 1.05
CA ARG A 33 7.05 28.09 2.42
C ARG A 33 6.85 26.58 2.55
N LEU A 34 6.14 25.96 1.60
CA LEU A 34 5.96 24.52 1.57
C LEU A 34 7.30 23.77 1.46
N ALA A 35 8.23 24.25 0.62
CA ALA A 35 9.57 23.67 0.50
C ALA A 35 10.31 23.71 1.84
N THR A 36 10.29 24.85 2.50
CA THR A 36 10.92 25.03 3.82
C THR A 36 10.30 24.09 4.86
N GLU A 37 8.97 23.99 4.89
CA GLU A 37 8.26 23.09 5.81
C GLU A 37 8.63 21.62 5.57
N ILE A 38 8.74 21.18 4.30
CA ILE A 38 9.17 19.82 3.97
C ILE A 38 10.62 19.58 4.39
N GLU A 39 11.54 20.49 4.07
CA GLU A 39 12.95 20.34 4.43
C GLU A 39 13.14 20.25 5.95
N MET A 40 12.44 21.10 6.73
CA MET A 40 12.45 21.03 8.20
C MET A 40 11.95 19.68 8.72
N MET A 41 10.90 19.12 8.10
CA MET A 41 10.38 17.80 8.51
C MET A 41 11.36 16.67 8.21
N LEU A 42 12.06 16.73 7.07
CA LEU A 42 13.09 15.75 6.72
C LEU A 42 14.27 15.82 7.68
N ASP A 43 14.66 17.01 8.14
CA ASP A 43 15.74 17.19 9.11
C ASP A 43 15.41 16.65 10.51
N LEU A 44 14.12 16.54 10.85
CA LEU A 44 13.67 15.86 12.07
C LEU A 44 13.73 14.33 11.95
N ASN A 45 13.74 13.78 10.72
CA ASN A 45 13.77 12.34 10.46
C ASN A 45 15.18 11.85 10.09
N GLN A 46 16.11 11.92 11.06
CA GLN A 46 17.53 11.62 10.85
C GLN A 46 17.85 10.11 10.74
N ASN A 47 16.86 9.23 10.94
CA ASN A 47 17.08 7.79 10.98
C ASN A 47 17.14 7.13 9.60
N LYS A 48 16.83 7.87 8.52
CA LYS A 48 16.92 7.35 7.16
C LYS A 48 18.33 7.52 6.59
N ARG A 49 18.87 6.44 6.01
CA ARG A 49 20.17 6.47 5.29
C ARG A 49 20.11 7.29 4.00
N TRP A 50 18.96 7.30 3.33
CA TRP A 50 18.66 8.17 2.21
C TRP A 50 17.83 9.36 2.70
N ARG A 51 18.37 10.58 2.55
CA ARG A 51 17.60 11.80 2.75
C ARG A 51 16.92 12.17 1.42
N PRO A 52 15.58 12.10 1.32
CA PRO A 52 14.86 12.47 0.11
C PRO A 52 15.18 13.91 -0.32
N PRO A 53 15.47 14.17 -1.60
CA PRO A 53 15.59 15.53 -2.11
C PRO A 53 14.20 16.17 -2.26
N VAL A 54 14.13 17.50 -2.05
CA VAL A 54 12.95 18.32 -2.33
C VAL A 54 13.20 19.12 -3.61
N LEU A 55 12.45 18.79 -4.67
CA LEU A 55 12.59 19.39 -5.98
C LEU A 55 11.42 20.32 -6.28
N LYS A 56 11.69 21.35 -7.07
CA LYS A 56 10.71 22.35 -7.51
C LYS A 56 10.52 22.17 -9.01
N THR A 57 9.26 22.08 -9.46
CA THR A 57 8.94 21.91 -10.88
C THR A 57 7.83 22.86 -11.32
N ILE A 58 7.86 23.22 -12.61
CA ILE A 58 6.72 23.82 -13.31
C ILE A 58 6.45 22.90 -14.50
N ALA A 59 5.60 21.90 -14.28
CA ALA A 59 5.40 20.82 -15.25
C ALA A 59 4.86 21.32 -16.60
N THR A 60 4.03 22.37 -16.60
CA THR A 60 3.50 22.98 -17.83
C THR A 60 4.59 23.60 -18.70
N ASP A 61 5.68 24.03 -18.07
CA ASP A 61 6.78 24.76 -18.70
C ASP A 61 8.03 23.87 -18.82
N ASN A 62 7.91 22.58 -18.47
CA ASN A 62 8.97 21.58 -18.44
C ASN A 62 10.19 21.98 -17.58
N VAL A 63 9.98 22.77 -16.52
CA VAL A 63 11.03 23.20 -15.59
C VAL A 63 11.20 22.20 -14.46
N GLY A 64 12.44 21.82 -14.15
CA GLY A 64 12.78 20.91 -13.05
C GLY A 64 12.65 19.42 -13.38
N ILE A 65 12.16 19.08 -14.57
CA ILE A 65 11.91 17.69 -14.99
C ILE A 65 13.22 16.92 -15.20
N LYS A 66 14.25 17.57 -15.75
CA LYS A 66 15.56 16.96 -15.96
C LYS A 66 16.26 16.67 -14.63
N GLU A 67 16.14 17.58 -13.68
CA GLU A 67 16.64 17.45 -12.31
C GLU A 67 15.92 16.31 -11.58
N LEU A 68 14.59 16.20 -11.75
CA LEU A 68 13.81 15.08 -11.23
C LEU A 68 14.31 13.74 -11.77
N LEU A 69 14.50 13.62 -13.08
CA LEU A 69 15.05 12.39 -13.67
C LEU A 69 16.45 12.05 -13.11
N LYS A 70 17.28 13.06 -12.87
CA LYS A 70 18.61 12.87 -12.27
C LYS A 70 18.50 12.31 -10.85
N GLU A 71 17.65 12.87 -10.01
CA GLU A 71 17.49 12.38 -8.64
C GLU A 71 16.80 11.00 -8.57
N ILE A 72 15.89 10.70 -9.50
CA ILE A 72 15.34 9.33 -9.65
C ILE A 72 16.46 8.33 -9.92
N ASN A 73 17.33 8.62 -10.89
CA ASN A 73 18.46 7.74 -11.21
C ASN A 73 19.42 7.59 -10.03
N ARG A 74 19.72 8.68 -9.32
CA ARG A 74 20.56 8.67 -8.12
C ARG A 74 19.96 7.80 -7.01
N HIS A 75 18.63 7.86 -6.81
CA HIS A 75 17.97 7.00 -5.84
C HIS A 75 18.00 5.52 -6.26
N ILE A 76 17.81 5.23 -7.55
CA ILE A 76 17.95 3.86 -8.08
C ILE A 76 19.36 3.31 -7.85
N GLU A 77 20.41 4.11 -8.08
CA GLU A 77 21.80 3.74 -7.79
C GLU A 77 22.00 3.47 -6.30
N TYR A 78 21.51 4.36 -5.43
CA TYR A 78 21.51 4.14 -3.99
C TYR A 78 20.84 2.82 -3.58
N LEU A 79 19.66 2.50 -4.13
CA LEU A 79 18.96 1.26 -3.82
C LEU A 79 19.75 0.02 -4.26
N LYS A 80 20.48 0.11 -5.37
CA LYS A 80 21.35 -0.98 -5.85
C LYS A 80 22.55 -1.17 -4.92
N GLU A 81 23.26 -0.09 -4.59
CA GLU A 81 24.46 -0.12 -3.77
C GLU A 81 24.19 -0.51 -2.31
N SER A 82 23.07 -0.04 -1.75
CA SER A 82 22.65 -0.39 -0.39
C SER A 82 22.09 -1.81 -0.27
N GLY A 83 21.78 -2.48 -1.39
CA GLY A 83 21.08 -3.77 -1.42
C GLY A 83 19.57 -3.68 -1.12
N GLU A 84 19.05 -2.47 -0.86
CA GLU A 84 17.62 -2.26 -0.59
C GLU A 84 16.73 -2.61 -1.79
N LEU A 85 17.25 -2.51 -3.02
CA LEU A 85 16.48 -2.83 -4.23
C LEU A 85 15.98 -4.28 -4.22
N GLU A 86 16.88 -5.23 -3.92
CA GLU A 86 16.54 -6.65 -3.87
C GLU A 86 15.62 -6.98 -2.69
N GLN A 87 15.78 -6.29 -1.56
CA GLN A 87 14.86 -6.42 -0.44
C GLN A 87 13.45 -5.92 -0.82
N ARG A 88 13.33 -4.71 -1.37
CA ARG A 88 12.05 -4.14 -1.83
C ARG A 88 11.41 -5.05 -2.87
N ARG A 89 12.17 -5.56 -3.84
CA ARG A 89 11.67 -6.50 -4.86
C ARG A 89 11.11 -7.78 -4.25
N ARG A 90 11.81 -8.38 -3.27
CA ARG A 90 11.32 -9.57 -2.56
C ARG A 90 10.00 -9.29 -1.82
N GLU A 91 9.91 -8.16 -1.12
CA GLU A 91 8.69 -7.79 -0.41
C GLU A 91 7.52 -7.48 -1.38
N SER A 92 7.80 -6.82 -2.51
CA SER A 92 6.81 -6.60 -3.57
C SER A 92 6.28 -7.91 -4.13
N VAL A 93 7.16 -8.87 -4.46
CA VAL A 93 6.75 -10.19 -4.96
C VAL A 93 5.94 -10.95 -3.91
N LYS A 94 6.36 -10.95 -2.64
CA LYS A 94 5.58 -11.57 -1.56
C LYS A 94 4.18 -10.98 -1.46
N LYS A 95 4.07 -9.66 -1.53
CA LYS A 95 2.77 -8.97 -1.48
C LYS A 95 1.91 -9.35 -2.68
N GLU A 96 2.46 -9.28 -3.88
CA GLU A 96 1.75 -9.66 -5.10
C GLU A 96 1.27 -11.12 -5.05
N MET A 97 2.11 -12.04 -4.60
CA MET A 97 1.72 -13.44 -4.39
C MET A 97 0.58 -13.56 -3.38
N PHE A 98 0.63 -12.83 -2.27
CA PHE A 98 -0.42 -12.85 -1.26
C PHE A 98 -1.74 -12.28 -1.82
N ASP A 99 -1.68 -11.17 -2.56
CA ASP A 99 -2.84 -10.55 -3.21
C ASP A 99 -3.48 -11.52 -4.22
N LEU A 100 -2.67 -12.22 -5.02
CA LEU A 100 -3.14 -13.25 -5.96
C LEU A 100 -3.80 -14.43 -5.24
N ILE A 101 -3.18 -14.92 -4.15
CA ILE A 101 -3.76 -15.98 -3.32
C ILE A 101 -5.12 -15.51 -2.76
N GLN A 102 -5.19 -14.30 -2.21
CA GLN A 102 -6.42 -13.74 -1.67
C GLN A 102 -7.53 -13.67 -2.73
N GLU A 103 -7.20 -13.26 -3.95
CA GLU A 103 -8.18 -13.19 -5.04
C GLU A 103 -8.70 -14.57 -5.42
N GLN A 104 -7.81 -15.57 -5.55
CA GLN A 104 -8.23 -16.95 -5.78
C GLN A 104 -9.13 -17.49 -4.66
N TRP A 105 -8.81 -17.19 -3.40
CA TRP A 105 -9.66 -17.58 -2.27
C TRP A 105 -11.03 -16.90 -2.31
N LYS A 106 -11.11 -15.63 -2.72
CA LYS A 106 -12.41 -14.95 -2.88
C LYS A 106 -13.30 -15.64 -3.93
N GLU A 107 -12.72 -16.08 -5.05
CA GLU A 107 -13.46 -16.80 -6.11
C GLU A 107 -13.96 -18.18 -5.64
N ILE A 108 -13.13 -18.90 -4.88
CA ILE A 108 -13.53 -20.18 -4.29
C ILE A 108 -14.67 -19.97 -3.28
N LEU A 109 -14.54 -18.93 -2.44
CA LEU A 109 -15.53 -18.57 -1.44
C LEU A 109 -16.88 -18.17 -2.07
N SER A 110 -16.88 -17.34 -3.12
CA SER A 110 -18.12 -16.92 -3.79
C SER A 110 -18.87 -18.12 -4.34
N THR A 111 -18.18 -19.01 -5.05
CA THR A 111 -18.75 -20.26 -5.60
C THR A 111 -19.35 -21.13 -4.49
N PHE A 112 -18.69 -21.24 -3.32
CA PHE A 112 -19.19 -22.03 -2.21
C PHE A 112 -20.42 -21.39 -1.53
N ILE A 113 -20.42 -20.06 -1.37
CA ILE A 113 -21.50 -19.28 -0.75
C ILE A 113 -22.78 -19.35 -1.59
N ASP A 114 -22.67 -19.29 -2.91
CA ASP A 114 -23.79 -19.26 -3.85
C ASP A 114 -24.62 -20.57 -3.85
N ASN A 115 -24.08 -21.66 -3.30
CA ASN A 115 -24.81 -22.94 -3.13
C ASN A 115 -25.87 -22.92 -2.01
N GLY A 116 -26.23 -21.74 -1.48
CA GLY A 116 -27.27 -21.57 -0.46
C GLY A 116 -26.87 -22.06 0.95
N PHE A 117 -25.63 -22.51 1.13
CA PHE A 117 -25.09 -22.92 2.43
C PHE A 117 -25.01 -21.72 3.40
N LEU A 118 -24.57 -20.56 2.91
CA LEU A 118 -24.49 -19.34 3.71
C LEU A 118 -25.86 -18.93 4.25
N ASN A 119 -26.91 -19.03 3.44
CA ASN A 119 -28.28 -18.69 3.85
C ASN A 119 -28.76 -19.54 5.04
N LYS A 120 -28.37 -20.83 5.10
CA LYS A 120 -28.71 -21.72 6.22
C LYS A 120 -28.03 -21.27 7.51
N ILE A 121 -26.77 -20.87 7.43
CA ILE A 121 -26.00 -20.39 8.57
C ILE A 121 -26.52 -19.05 9.07
N VAL A 122 -26.73 -18.09 8.16
CA VAL A 122 -27.31 -16.77 8.48
C VAL A 122 -28.67 -16.93 9.17
N THR A 123 -29.51 -17.86 8.70
CA THR A 123 -30.80 -18.14 9.34
C THR A 123 -30.66 -18.57 10.81
N LYS A 124 -29.69 -19.44 11.14
CA LYS A 124 -29.43 -19.87 12.52
C LYS A 124 -28.93 -18.73 13.40
N ILE A 125 -28.06 -17.87 12.86
CA ILE A 125 -27.56 -16.68 13.56
C ILE A 125 -28.70 -15.71 13.87
N VAL A 126 -29.55 -15.41 12.88
CA VAL A 126 -30.72 -14.52 13.06
C VAL A 126 -31.67 -15.07 14.12
N LYS A 127 -31.86 -16.38 14.17
CA LYS A 127 -32.66 -17.06 15.21
C LYS A 127 -31.97 -17.17 16.57
N ARG A 128 -30.71 -16.69 16.70
CA ARG A 128 -29.86 -16.82 17.89
C ARG A 128 -29.60 -18.26 18.32
N GLU A 129 -29.68 -19.19 17.37
CA GLU A 129 -29.38 -20.62 17.57
C GLU A 129 -27.88 -20.90 17.46
N GLU A 130 -27.12 -19.97 16.85
CA GLU A 130 -25.68 -20.07 16.66
C GLU A 130 -25.04 -18.67 16.71
N ASP A 131 -23.86 -18.57 17.32
CA ASP A 131 -23.08 -17.34 17.38
C ASP A 131 -22.29 -17.12 16.06
N PRO A 132 -22.16 -15.87 15.57
CA PRO A 132 -21.44 -15.55 14.35
C PRO A 132 -19.99 -16.05 14.30
N TYR A 133 -19.23 -15.96 15.39
CA TYR A 133 -17.83 -16.39 15.41
C TYR A 133 -17.72 -17.90 15.26
N THR A 134 -18.58 -18.64 15.97
CA THR A 134 -18.68 -20.10 15.89
C THR A 134 -19.06 -20.56 14.47
N ALA A 135 -19.99 -19.86 13.83
CA ALA A 135 -20.40 -20.13 12.45
C ALA A 135 -19.25 -19.91 11.45
N VAL A 136 -18.48 -18.83 11.61
CA VAL A 136 -17.31 -18.52 10.76
C VAL A 136 -16.20 -19.55 10.94
N GLU A 137 -15.94 -20.01 12.16
CA GLU A 137 -14.96 -21.05 12.44
C GLU A 137 -15.33 -22.37 11.74
N LYS A 138 -16.61 -22.79 11.85
CA LYS A 138 -17.12 -23.99 11.15
C LYS A 138 -17.01 -23.86 9.63
N LEU A 139 -17.39 -22.71 9.08
CA LEU A 139 -17.26 -22.42 7.65
C LEU A 139 -15.80 -22.54 7.19
N SER A 140 -14.89 -21.91 7.91
CA SER A 140 -13.45 -21.94 7.60
C SER A 140 -12.90 -23.36 7.62
N ASN A 141 -13.28 -24.15 8.63
CA ASN A 141 -12.87 -25.55 8.72
C ASN A 141 -13.39 -26.38 7.52
N ILE A 142 -14.66 -26.20 7.13
CA ILE A 142 -15.23 -26.91 5.96
C ILE A 142 -14.49 -26.55 4.68
N LEU A 143 -14.19 -25.26 4.46
CA LEU A 143 -13.48 -24.77 3.28
C LEU A 143 -12.05 -25.31 3.18
N VAL A 144 -11.33 -25.37 4.30
CA VAL A 144 -9.98 -25.96 4.34
C VAL A 144 -10.03 -27.47 4.05
N HIS A 145 -11.03 -28.18 4.59
CA HIS A 145 -11.17 -29.62 4.36
C HIS A 145 -11.59 -29.95 2.92
N SER A 146 -12.50 -29.19 2.31
CA SER A 146 -12.95 -29.42 0.93
C SER A 146 -11.83 -29.18 -0.09
N TYR A 147 -11.01 -28.15 0.13
CA TYR A 147 -9.87 -27.84 -0.73
C TYR A 147 -8.73 -28.85 -0.59
N THR A 148 -8.39 -29.29 0.63
CA THR A 148 -7.32 -30.28 0.88
C THR A 148 -7.66 -31.69 0.39
N GLN A 149 -8.95 -32.08 0.40
CA GLN A 149 -9.40 -33.38 -0.11
C GLN A 149 -9.70 -33.38 -1.62
N GLY A 150 -9.96 -32.21 -2.22
CA GLY A 150 -10.19 -32.05 -3.67
C GLY A 150 -8.96 -31.64 -4.48
N GLY A 151 -7.87 -31.19 -3.84
CA GLY A 151 -6.74 -30.49 -4.48
C GLY A 151 -5.59 -31.33 -5.04
N VAL A 152 -5.67 -32.66 -5.04
CA VAL A 152 -4.68 -33.53 -5.75
C VAL A 152 -5.38 -34.36 -6.82
N LYS A 153 -6.11 -33.70 -7.71
CA LYS A 153 -6.49 -34.27 -9.02
C LYS A 153 -6.59 -33.14 -10.04
N ASN A 154 -5.46 -32.82 -10.65
CA ASN A 154 -5.22 -32.24 -11.98
C ASN A 154 -3.70 -32.10 -12.02
N GLY A 155 -2.96 -33.00 -12.69
CA GLY A 155 -2.88 -33.11 -14.14
C GLY A 155 -1.52 -32.56 -14.54
#